data_AF-A0A7W4K1F0-F1
#
_entry.id   AF-A0A7W4K1F0-F1
#
_cell.length_a   1.000
_cell.length_b   1.000
_cell.length_c   1.000
_cell.angle_alpha   90.00
_cell.angle_beta   90.00
_cell.angle_gamma   90.00
#
_symmetry.space_group_name_H-M   'P 1'
#
loop_
_entity.id
_entity.type
_entity.pdbx_description
1 polymer ?
#
loop_
_entity_poly.entity_id
_entity_poly.type
_entity_poly.pdbx_seq_one_letter_code
_entity_poly.pdbx_strand_id
1 'polypeptide(L)'
;MINYKTNFDDFILSINTENGLGIWWALGLRNEKTMTTREKFLKLKEFFEYAIFHNRIIEYDLEKQRPIFSGDDPDVVFDRIFADFPLDQLPEYDGDNDNRFFAYMAVKFNGWAVLNEGTTLCLPD
;
A
#
# COMPACT_ATOMS: atom_id res chain seq x y z
N MET A 1 -11.30 4.01 -14.05
CA MET A 1 -10.54 3.50 -12.89
C MET A 1 -11.54 2.80 -11.98
N ILE A 2 -11.29 1.54 -11.62
CA ILE A 2 -12.19 0.80 -10.72
C ILE A 2 -12.09 1.45 -9.35
N ASN A 3 -13.21 1.88 -8.79
CA ASN A 3 -13.24 2.39 -7.42
C ASN A 3 -13.21 1.19 -6.47
N TYR A 4 -12.13 1.02 -5.72
CA TYR A 4 -11.97 -0.08 -4.77
C TYR A 4 -13.10 -0.12 -3.72
N LYS A 5 -13.77 1.01 -3.47
CA LYS A 5 -14.95 1.08 -2.58
C LYS A 5 -16.22 0.52 -3.19
N THR A 6 -16.28 0.39 -4.52
CA THR A 6 -17.46 -0.12 -5.25
C THR A 6 -17.27 -1.56 -5.70
N ASN A 7 -16.05 -1.93 -6.09
CA ASN A 7 -15.71 -3.29 -6.48
C ASN A 7 -14.28 -3.61 -6.01
N PHE A 8 -14.19 -4.01 -4.75
CA PHE A 8 -12.92 -4.22 -4.07
C PHE A 8 -12.18 -5.46 -4.59
N ASP A 9 -12.90 -6.55 -4.85
CA ASP A 9 -12.29 -7.80 -5.29
C ASP A 9 -11.62 -7.63 -6.66
N ASP A 10 -12.29 -7.00 -7.63
CA ASP A 10 -11.68 -6.74 -8.95
C ASP A 10 -10.48 -5.79 -8.85
N PHE A 11 -10.54 -4.80 -7.95
CA PHE A 11 -9.42 -3.89 -7.72
C PHE A 11 -8.21 -4.65 -7.14
N ILE A 12 -8.40 -5.43 -6.08
CA ILE A 12 -7.33 -6.21 -5.44
C ILE A 12 -6.73 -7.22 -6.42
N LEU A 13 -7.55 -7.89 -7.22
CA LEU A 13 -7.07 -8.82 -8.25
C LEU A 13 -6.14 -8.13 -9.26
N SER A 14 -6.40 -6.85 -9.58
CA SER A 14 -5.56 -6.07 -10.50
C SER A 14 -4.22 -5.62 -9.92
N ILE A 15 -4.05 -5.66 -8.60
CA ILE A 15 -2.82 -5.24 -7.91
C ILE A 15 -2.16 -6.37 -7.10
N ASN A 16 -2.60 -7.59 -7.33
CA ASN A 16 -2.04 -8.77 -6.69
C ASN A 16 -0.56 -8.87 -7.09
N THR A 17 0.32 -9.00 -6.08
CA THR A 17 1.79 -8.93 -6.20
C THR A 17 2.39 -7.60 -6.65
N GLU A 18 1.63 -6.51 -6.72
CA GLU A 18 2.22 -5.20 -6.99
C GLU A 18 2.90 -4.62 -5.74
N ASN A 19 4.10 -4.06 -5.90
CA ASN A 19 4.74 -3.24 -4.87
C ASN A 19 3.97 -1.94 -4.60
N GLY A 20 4.46 -1.15 -3.64
CA GLY A 20 3.82 0.11 -3.26
C GLY A 20 3.58 1.06 -4.45
N LEU A 21 4.48 1.09 -5.43
CA LEU A 21 4.36 1.93 -6.62
C LEU A 21 3.23 1.47 -7.55
N GLY A 22 3.09 0.17 -7.77
CA GLY A 22 1.99 -0.38 -8.56
C GLY A 22 0.62 -0.07 -7.94
N ILE A 23 0.50 -0.24 -6.63
CA ILE A 23 -0.71 0.15 -5.87
C ILE A 23 -0.98 1.66 -6.00
N TRP A 24 0.06 2.49 -5.85
CA TRP A 24 -0.06 3.94 -6.01
C TRP A 24 -0.60 4.34 -7.39
N TRP A 25 -0.14 3.67 -8.45
CA TRP A 25 -0.63 3.88 -9.81
C TRP A 25 -2.06 3.37 -10.02
N ALA A 26 -2.41 2.21 -9.47
CA ALA A 26 -3.75 1.65 -9.55
C ALA A 26 -4.79 2.55 -8.86
N LEU A 27 -4.40 3.20 -7.77
CA LEU A 27 -5.20 4.22 -7.08
C LEU A 27 -5.31 5.55 -7.86
N GLY A 28 -4.58 5.72 -8.96
CA GLY A 28 -4.60 6.92 -9.79
C GLY A 28 -3.91 8.13 -9.18
N LEU A 29 -3.17 7.96 -8.08
CA LEU A 29 -2.60 9.06 -7.29
C LEU A 29 -1.56 9.87 -8.07
N ARG A 30 -0.91 9.25 -9.07
CA ARG A 30 0.00 9.94 -9.98
C ARG A 30 -0.68 11.00 -10.84
N ASN A 31 -1.93 10.76 -11.23
CA ASN A 31 -2.66 11.65 -12.14
C ASN A 31 -3.38 12.78 -11.39
N GLU A 32 -3.46 12.68 -10.06
CA GLU A 32 -4.11 13.68 -9.23
C GLU A 32 -3.14 14.84 -8.95
N LYS A 33 -3.42 16.00 -9.55
CA LYS A 33 -2.54 17.17 -9.50
C LYS A 33 -2.94 18.19 -8.43
N THR A 34 -4.14 18.05 -7.86
CA THR A 34 -4.66 19.02 -6.89
C THR A 34 -4.31 18.65 -5.46
N MET A 35 -3.99 17.38 -5.21
CA MET A 35 -3.63 16.87 -3.89
C MET A 35 -2.14 17.04 -3.61
N THR A 36 -1.84 17.43 -2.37
CA THR A 36 -0.49 17.36 -1.80
C THR A 36 -0.02 15.90 -1.72
N THR A 37 1.30 15.71 -1.67
CA THR A 37 1.95 14.41 -1.44
C THR A 37 1.42 13.73 -0.18
N ARG A 38 1.18 14.50 0.89
CA ARG A 38 0.61 13.99 2.14
C ARG A 38 -0.82 13.50 1.96
N GLU A 39 -1.67 14.26 1.27
CA GLU A 39 -3.05 13.82 1.00
C GLU A 39 -3.08 12.57 0.12
N LYS A 40 -2.21 12.46 -0.88
CA LYS A 40 -2.08 11.23 -1.68
C LYS A 40 -1.64 10.05 -0.81
N PHE A 41 -0.69 10.26 0.10
CA PHE A 41 -0.25 9.22 1.04
C PHE A 41 -1.37 8.80 2.00
N LEU A 42 -2.22 9.73 2.44
CA LEU A 42 -3.42 9.38 3.22
C LEU A 42 -4.42 8.55 2.42
N LYS A 43 -4.50 8.70 1.10
CA LYS A 43 -5.30 7.81 0.24
C LYS A 43 -4.71 6.42 0.11
N LEU A 44 -3.39 6.30 0.07
CA LEU A 44 -2.71 5.01 0.16
C LEU A 44 -3.02 4.34 1.51
N LYS A 45 -2.93 5.09 2.61
CA LYS A 45 -3.30 4.63 3.96
C LYS A 45 -4.74 4.13 4.01
N GLU A 46 -5.69 4.93 3.53
CA GLU A 46 -7.12 4.57 3.47
C GLU A 46 -7.36 3.26 2.71
N PHE A 47 -6.64 3.03 1.61
CA PHE A 47 -6.71 1.77 0.85
C PHE A 47 -6.17 0.58 1.67
N PHE A 48 -5.00 0.72 2.29
CA PHE A 48 -4.40 -0.34 3.10
C PHE A 48 -5.27 -0.68 4.31
N GLU A 49 -5.77 0.32 5.03
CA GLU A 49 -6.68 0.12 6.16
C GLU A 49 -7.91 -0.69 5.75
N TYR A 50 -8.53 -0.30 4.63
CA TYR A 50 -9.66 -1.04 4.08
C TYR A 50 -9.28 -2.48 3.73
N ALA A 51 -8.13 -2.69 3.08
CA ALA A 51 -7.70 -4.01 2.67
C ALA A 51 -7.31 -4.93 3.83
N ILE A 52 -6.70 -4.39 4.88
CA ILE A 52 -6.38 -5.11 6.11
C ILE A 52 -7.65 -5.50 6.85
N PHE A 53 -8.60 -4.56 6.99
CA PHE A 53 -9.90 -4.82 7.62
C PHE A 53 -10.67 -5.97 6.93
N HIS A 54 -10.55 -6.10 5.61
CA HIS A 54 -11.21 -7.15 4.82
C HIS A 54 -10.36 -8.41 4.64
N ASN A 55 -9.24 -8.56 5.37
CA ASN A 55 -8.31 -9.68 5.25
C ASN A 55 -7.84 -9.93 3.81
N ARG A 56 -7.55 -8.87 3.05
CA ARG A 56 -6.93 -8.96 1.71
C ARG A 56 -5.46 -8.61 1.73
N ILE A 57 -5.05 -7.72 2.64
CA ILE A 57 -3.64 -7.45 2.92
C ILE A 57 -3.39 -7.83 4.37
N ILE A 58 -2.27 -8.49 4.63
CA ILE A 58 -1.83 -8.81 5.98
C ILE A 58 -0.41 -8.34 6.20
N GLU A 59 -0.08 -8.00 7.44
CA GLU A 59 1.30 -7.71 7.84
C GLU A 59 2.14 -8.99 7.70
N TYR A 60 3.35 -8.85 7.15
CA TYR A 60 4.22 -9.99 6.83
C TYR A 60 5.66 -9.70 7.22
N ASP A 61 6.23 -10.59 8.04
CA ASP A 61 7.64 -10.57 8.43
C ASP A 61 8.45 -11.32 7.37
N LEU A 62 9.12 -10.56 6.49
CA LEU A 62 9.91 -11.14 5.40
C LEU A 62 11.15 -11.89 5.91
N GLU A 63 11.78 -11.43 6.99
CA GLU A 63 12.96 -12.07 7.56
C GLU A 63 12.61 -13.44 8.16
N LYS A 64 11.48 -13.52 8.87
CA LYS A 64 10.99 -14.77 9.47
C LYS A 64 10.06 -15.57 8.57
N GLN A 65 9.80 -15.07 7.36
CA GLN A 65 8.92 -15.66 6.34
C GLN A 65 7.55 -16.09 6.90
N ARG A 66 6.87 -15.19 7.63
CA ARG A 66 5.58 -15.51 8.26
C ARG A 66 4.63 -14.32 8.34
N PRO A 67 3.32 -14.57 8.26
CA PRO A 67 2.31 -13.55 8.54
C PRO A 67 2.34 -13.13 10.01
N ILE A 68 1.99 -11.86 10.26
CA ILE A 68 1.81 -11.29 11.60
C ILE A 68 0.32 -11.06 11.83
N PHE A 69 -0.21 -11.63 12.91
CA PHE A 69 -1.57 -11.41 13.40
C PHE A 69 -1.50 -10.71 14.76
N SER A 70 -1.25 -9.41 14.73
CA SER A 70 -1.04 -8.57 15.93
C SER A 70 -2.33 -8.34 16.71
N GLY A 71 -3.48 -8.27 16.02
CA GLY A 71 -4.75 -7.83 16.60
C GLY A 71 -4.86 -6.31 16.73
N ASP A 72 -3.90 -5.56 16.18
CA ASP A 72 -3.94 -4.10 16.16
C ASP A 72 -4.91 -3.57 15.10
N ASP A 73 -5.31 -2.30 15.26
CA ASP A 73 -6.14 -1.60 14.29
C ASP A 73 -5.42 -1.44 12.94
N PRO A 74 -6.16 -1.44 11.81
CA PRO A 74 -5.56 -1.37 10.47
C PRO A 74 -4.65 -0.17 10.21
N ASP A 75 -4.91 0.96 10.85
CA ASP A 75 -4.12 2.19 10.71
C ASP A 75 -2.74 2.04 11.38
N VAL A 76 -2.69 1.38 12.53
CA VAL A 76 -1.45 1.03 13.25
C VAL A 76 -0.62 0.05 12.43
N VAL A 77 -1.28 -0.95 11.82
CA VAL A 77 -0.61 -1.92 10.93
C VAL A 77 -0.01 -1.21 9.72
N PHE A 78 -0.76 -0.32 9.07
CA PHE A 78 -0.24 0.49 7.95
C PHE A 78 0.97 1.33 8.38
N ASP A 79 0.87 2.02 9.52
CA ASP A 79 1.96 2.88 10.02
C ASP A 79 3.21 2.06 10.33
N ARG A 80 3.10 0.79 10.76
CA ARG A 80 4.25 -0.11 10.88
C ARG A 80 4.83 -0.52 9.53
N ILE A 81 3.97 -0.89 8.58
CA ILE A 81 4.41 -1.30 7.24
C ILE A 81 5.21 -0.17 6.58
N PHE A 82 4.76 1.08 6.70
CA PHE A 82 5.37 2.25 6.07
C PHE A 82 6.12 3.17 7.06
N ALA A 83 6.57 2.65 8.21
CA ALA A 83 7.22 3.44 9.26
C ALA A 83 8.49 4.17 8.79
N ASP A 84 9.15 3.63 7.77
CA ASP A 84 10.36 4.13 7.14
C ASP A 84 10.11 5.00 5.90
N PHE A 85 8.85 5.30 5.55
CA PHE A 85 8.53 6.13 4.41
C PHE A 85 8.97 7.60 4.64
N PRO A 86 9.82 8.18 3.77
CA PRO A 86 10.42 9.49 4.01
C PRO A 86 9.48 10.66 3.66
N LEU A 87 8.20 10.58 4.06
CA LEU A 87 7.16 11.54 3.68
C LEU A 87 7.54 13.00 3.96
N ASP A 88 8.13 13.27 5.12
CA ASP A 88 8.52 14.62 5.53
C ASP A 88 9.72 15.19 4.75
N GLN A 89 10.40 14.34 3.97
CA GLN A 89 11.52 14.76 3.12
C GLN A 89 11.08 15.03 1.68
N LEU A 90 9.85 14.66 1.31
CA LEU A 90 9.32 14.83 -0.04
C LEU A 90 8.76 16.24 -0.24
N PRO A 91 8.74 16.73 -1.50
CA PRO A 91 8.00 17.94 -1.85
C PRO A 91 6.54 17.90 -1.40
N GLU A 92 5.99 19.04 -0.98
CA GLU A 92 4.59 19.16 -0.58
C GLU A 92 3.63 18.78 -1.72
N TYR A 93 3.99 19.15 -2.95
CA TYR A 93 3.26 18.81 -4.18
C TYR A 93 4.17 18.04 -5.12
N ASP A 94 3.59 17.17 -5.94
CA ASP A 94 4.29 16.35 -6.94
C ASP A 94 5.44 15.49 -6.36
N GLY A 95 5.32 15.06 -5.09
CA GLY A 95 6.33 14.23 -4.44
C GLY A 95 6.55 12.89 -5.13
N ASP A 96 5.58 12.41 -5.93
CA ASP A 96 5.70 11.22 -6.74
C ASP A 96 6.63 11.35 -7.98
N ASN A 97 7.08 12.57 -8.30
CA ASN A 97 8.16 12.82 -9.25
C ASN A 97 9.56 12.87 -8.60
N ASP A 98 9.64 12.78 -7.27
CA ASP A 98 10.92 12.74 -6.56
C ASP A 98 11.55 11.34 -6.68
N ASN A 99 12.85 11.29 -7.00
CA ASN A 99 13.57 10.03 -7.12
C ASN A 99 13.56 9.21 -5.82
N ARG A 100 13.50 9.86 -4.65
CA ARG A 100 13.44 9.18 -3.34
C ARG A 100 12.11 8.48 -3.16
N PHE A 101 11.01 9.13 -3.54
CA PHE A 101 9.69 8.51 -3.56
C PHE A 101 9.69 7.29 -4.48
N PHE A 102 10.12 7.48 -5.73
CA PHE A 102 10.11 6.42 -6.73
C PHE A 102 10.96 5.23 -6.29
N ALA A 103 12.18 5.49 -5.83
CA ALA A 103 13.08 4.44 -5.33
C ALA A 103 12.47 3.70 -4.15
N TYR A 104 11.92 4.41 -3.16
CA TYR A 104 11.28 3.78 -2.00
C TYR A 104 10.11 2.90 -2.44
N MET A 105 9.14 3.46 -3.18
CA MET A 105 7.89 2.76 -3.50
C MET A 105 8.11 1.57 -4.43
N ALA A 106 9.13 1.63 -5.30
CA ALA A 106 9.50 0.53 -6.19
C ALA A 106 10.22 -0.62 -5.45
N VAL A 107 10.93 -0.35 -4.36
CA VAL A 107 11.63 -1.39 -3.56
C VAL A 107 10.91 -1.75 -2.28
N LYS A 108 9.75 -1.12 -2.02
CA LYS A 108 8.90 -1.47 -0.89
C LYS A 108 8.09 -2.71 -1.25
N PHE A 109 8.72 -3.87 -1.09
CA PHE A 109 8.11 -5.21 -1.18
C PHE A 109 8.04 -5.91 0.19
N ASN A 110 8.45 -5.23 1.27
CA ASN A 110 8.51 -5.78 2.62
C ASN A 110 7.40 -5.23 3.53
N GLY A 111 7.00 -6.03 4.51
CA GLY A 111 6.06 -5.64 5.56
C GLY A 111 4.62 -6.11 5.30
N TRP A 112 4.26 -6.55 4.09
CA TRP A 112 2.93 -7.07 3.81
C TRP A 112 2.91 -8.21 2.80
N ALA A 113 1.78 -8.92 2.78
CA ALA A 113 1.42 -9.90 1.76
C ALA A 113 -0.06 -9.71 1.37
N VAL A 114 -0.41 -10.10 0.16
CA VAL A 114 -1.79 -10.18 -0.34
C VAL A 114 -2.33 -11.58 -0.05
N LEU A 115 -3.52 -11.65 0.57
CA LEU A 115 -4.23 -12.90 0.83
C LEU A 115 -5.26 -13.16 -0.28
N ASN A 116 -4.97 -14.15 -1.12
CA ASN A 116 -5.83 -14.61 -2.21
C ASN A 116 -6.74 -15.74 -1.76
N GLU A 117 -8.01 -15.64 -2.13
CA GLU A 117 -9.05 -16.64 -1.84
C GLU A 117 -9.09 -17.07 -0.36
N GLY A 118 -8.68 -16.18 0.54
CA GLY A 118 -8.59 -16.43 1.99
C GLY A 118 -7.54 -17.45 2.43
N THR A 119 -6.70 -17.97 1.54
CA THR A 119 -5.81 -19.10 1.86
C THR A 119 -4.39 -18.98 1.32
N THR A 120 -4.17 -18.24 0.23
CA THR A 120 -2.87 -18.15 -0.43
C THR A 120 -2.22 -16.81 -0.17
N LEU A 121 -0.97 -16.80 0.30
CA LEU A 121 -0.19 -15.58 0.48
C LEU A 121 0.66 -15.29 -0.75
N CYS A 122 0.54 -14.07 -1.26
CA CYS A 122 1.29 -13.56 -2.38
C CYS A 122 2.09 -12.35 -1.93
N LEU A 123 3.42 -12.41 -2.09
CA LEU A 123 4.32 -11.32 -1.76
C LEU A 123 4.34 -10.30 -2.89
N PRO A 124 4.62 -9.02 -2.61
CA PRO A 124 4.85 -8.03 -3.66
C PRO A 124 6.12 -8.35 -4.48
N ASP A 125 6.08 -8.04 -5.77
CA ASP A 125 7.16 -8.17 -6.76
C ASP A 125 7.94 -6.85 -6.98
#